data_AF-A0A945GQQ1-F1
#
_entry.id   AF-A0A945GQQ1-F1
#
_cell.length_a   1.000
_cell.length_b   1.000
_cell.length_c   1.000
_cell.angle_alpha   90.00
_cell.angle_beta   90.00
_cell.angle_gamma   90.00
#
_symmetry.space_group_name_H-M   'P 1'
#
loop_
_entity.id
_entity.type
_entity.pdbx_description
1 polymer ?
#
loop_
_entity_poly.entity_id
_entity_poly.type
_entity_poly.pdbx_seq_one_letter_code
_entity_poly.pdbx_strand_id
1 'polypeptide(L)'
;ARDLLARMPIWPSIGNHERTRASGDEREEESHYFSLFELPGNERWYRIDYQYLTLLVLDSNSQMGSDSEQYAWLQEQLRSERERFTMAAFHHAPFTSGPHGRRHEDGTPREWPVDQGQRFLAPLFEMYGVDLVLNGHDHLYERSYKDGVYWVVTGGGGAPLYKIDSAENPYQQTAKSVYHYSTLDVDKEAIRLTAVDLEGEIIDWVKIPVAEKTLERKRFFVREKVMKGVQVGAYSPETGGVSCAVVNVLELPLQVTVEVQGEKGGVLEEEPFLLGSGEERELALDLSPLLGGDARPTWQQREIALVKFALQGEGGDFGGVVEVEHEVSLSEPAYGVARMERVEIDGNLSEWGGVESMAMDGSLEVVLKPEGFAGGGDMKAVVRLGWSPGKLHLAVEVEDDAVVDDGVSAVWDSDSVELYFDGRPEEERGDRYGEWTSQNIIPVLRKAEGKFVGEQGWSADEVEWKTRASEGGYVLEMSIPFALITGKEQLRAGDRLRFDAMINDRDRGEKDGSHHRLWSRGDAWRDPSEFGILMLEE
;
A
#
# COMPACT_ATOMS: atom_id res chain seq x y z
N ALA A 1 9.38 -1.83 -50.51
CA ALA A 1 8.46 -2.34 -49.48
C ALA A 1 8.88 -3.72 -48.98
N ARG A 2 8.71 -4.82 -49.74
CA ARG A 2 9.02 -6.20 -49.29
C ARG A 2 10.35 -6.36 -48.54
N ASP A 3 11.44 -5.81 -49.07
CA ASP A 3 12.76 -5.97 -48.45
C ASP A 3 12.93 -5.19 -47.14
N LEU A 4 12.20 -4.08 -46.97
CA LEU A 4 12.15 -3.31 -45.72
C LEU A 4 11.36 -4.08 -44.66
N LEU A 5 10.16 -4.56 -45.03
CA LEU A 5 9.28 -5.33 -44.14
C LEU A 5 9.92 -6.66 -43.70
N ALA A 6 10.83 -7.22 -44.50
CA ALA A 6 11.56 -8.45 -44.16
C ALA A 6 12.73 -8.24 -43.18
N ARG A 7 13.09 -6.99 -42.86
CA ARG A 7 14.29 -6.67 -42.07
C ARG A 7 14.04 -5.74 -40.89
N MET A 8 12.84 -5.16 -40.78
CA MET A 8 12.48 -4.25 -39.72
C MET A 8 11.15 -4.69 -39.09
N PRO A 9 11.04 -4.71 -37.75
CA PRO A 9 9.76 -4.91 -37.10
C PRO A 9 8.80 -3.78 -37.45
N ILE A 10 7.51 -4.11 -37.52
CA ILE A 10 6.44 -3.16 -37.78
C ILE A 10 5.44 -3.29 -36.66
N TRP A 11 5.12 -2.16 -36.03
CA TRP A 11 4.13 -2.05 -34.98
C TRP A 11 3.03 -1.11 -35.47
N PRO A 12 2.03 -1.62 -36.22
CA PRO A 12 0.98 -0.80 -36.78
C PRO A 12 -0.08 -0.44 -35.73
N SER A 13 -0.67 0.74 -35.83
CA SER A 13 -1.95 1.04 -35.19
C SER A 13 -3.07 0.87 -36.22
N ILE A 14 -4.19 0.30 -35.80
CA ILE A 14 -5.36 0.11 -36.66
C ILE A 14 -6.07 1.45 -36.92
N GLY A 15 -6.44 1.72 -38.17
CA GLY A 15 -7.20 2.89 -38.60
C GLY A 15 -8.59 2.54 -39.12
N ASN A 16 -9.33 3.58 -39.54
CA ASN A 16 -10.71 3.41 -39.98
C ASN A 16 -10.83 2.67 -41.33
N HIS A 17 -9.75 2.61 -42.12
CA HIS A 17 -9.70 1.90 -43.40
C HIS A 17 -9.42 0.41 -43.26
N GLU A 18 -8.87 -0.03 -42.12
CA GLU A 18 -8.62 -1.44 -41.83
C GLU A 18 -9.92 -2.20 -41.49
N ARG A 19 -11.06 -1.48 -41.42
CA ARG A 19 -12.43 -1.98 -41.19
C ARG A 19 -12.54 -2.89 -39.97
N THR A 20 -12.89 -2.31 -38.83
CA THR A 20 -13.44 -3.06 -37.70
C THR A 20 -14.76 -2.41 -37.28
N ARG A 21 -15.88 -3.04 -37.66
CA ARG A 21 -17.28 -2.66 -37.35
C ARG A 21 -17.81 -1.35 -37.97
N ALA A 22 -18.89 -1.46 -38.75
CA ALA A 22 -19.95 -0.46 -38.72
C ALA A 22 -20.82 -0.73 -37.48
N SER A 23 -21.22 0.32 -36.76
CA SER A 23 -22.09 0.19 -35.57
C SER A 23 -23.36 -0.62 -35.88
N GLY A 24 -23.52 -1.78 -35.23
CA GLY A 24 -24.77 -2.54 -35.22
C GLY A 24 -24.85 -3.85 -36.02
N ASP A 25 -23.75 -4.35 -36.61
CA ASP A 25 -23.72 -5.67 -37.26
C ASP A 25 -22.84 -6.65 -36.45
N GLU A 26 -23.40 -7.82 -36.09
CA GLU A 26 -22.77 -8.85 -35.24
C GLU A 26 -21.79 -9.76 -36.01
N ARG A 27 -21.58 -9.51 -37.31
CA ARG A 27 -20.62 -10.27 -38.11
C ARG A 27 -19.26 -9.57 -38.04
N GLU A 28 -18.27 -10.23 -37.45
CA GLU A 28 -16.86 -9.85 -37.59
C GLU A 28 -16.52 -9.85 -39.09
N GLU A 29 -16.41 -8.67 -39.71
CA GLU A 29 -15.68 -8.59 -40.98
C GLU A 29 -14.21 -8.93 -40.67
N GLU A 30 -13.67 -9.92 -41.39
CA GLU A 30 -12.26 -10.29 -41.35
C GLU A 30 -11.38 -9.09 -41.74
N SER A 31 -10.95 -8.29 -40.76
CA SER A 31 -9.96 -7.26 -40.98
C SER A 31 -8.64 -7.94 -41.33
N HIS A 32 -8.08 -7.61 -42.50
CA HIS A 32 -6.78 -8.13 -42.90
C HIS A 32 -5.68 -7.77 -41.91
N TYR A 33 -5.86 -6.72 -41.10
CA TYR A 33 -4.93 -6.32 -40.04
C TYR A 33 -4.56 -7.50 -39.13
N PHE A 34 -5.56 -8.18 -38.55
CA PHE A 34 -5.33 -9.31 -37.62
C PHE A 34 -4.83 -10.58 -38.31
N SER A 35 -4.88 -10.64 -39.65
CA SER A 35 -4.34 -11.76 -40.42
C SER A 35 -2.90 -11.53 -40.91
N LEU A 36 -2.45 -10.27 -40.93
CA LEU A 36 -1.18 -9.86 -41.54
C LEU A 36 -0.10 -9.54 -40.52
N PHE A 37 -0.47 -9.23 -39.28
CA PHE A 37 0.44 -8.86 -38.21
C PHE A 37 0.28 -9.80 -37.02
N GLU A 38 1.39 -10.08 -36.36
CA GLU A 38 1.43 -10.80 -35.08
C GLU A 38 1.94 -9.79 -34.04
N LEU A 39 1.05 -9.39 -33.11
CA LEU A 39 1.29 -8.29 -32.18
C LEU A 39 1.02 -8.74 -30.74
N PRO A 40 1.55 -8.05 -29.71
CA PRO A 40 1.29 -8.46 -28.33
C PRO A 40 -0.18 -8.31 -27.93
N GLY A 41 -0.57 -9.07 -26.90
CA GLY A 41 -1.87 -8.92 -26.26
C GLY A 41 -3.04 -9.27 -27.19
N ASN A 42 -4.00 -8.35 -27.30
CA ASN A 42 -5.17 -8.52 -28.17
C ASN A 42 -4.96 -7.93 -29.57
N GLU A 43 -3.72 -7.53 -29.90
CA GLU A 43 -3.30 -6.96 -31.19
C GLU A 43 -3.94 -5.61 -31.57
N ARG A 44 -4.91 -5.12 -30.78
CA ARG A 44 -5.62 -3.84 -30.99
C ARG A 44 -4.96 -2.70 -30.25
N TRP A 45 -4.68 -2.91 -28.97
CA TRP A 45 -3.90 -2.01 -28.15
C TRP A 45 -2.86 -2.82 -27.39
N TYR A 46 -1.63 -2.35 -27.41
CA TYR A 46 -0.52 -3.13 -26.89
C TYR A 46 0.67 -2.23 -26.57
N ARG A 47 1.59 -2.78 -25.79
CA ARG A 47 2.82 -2.12 -25.36
C ARG A 47 4.02 -2.81 -25.98
N ILE A 48 5.00 -1.99 -26.37
CA ILE A 48 6.34 -2.41 -26.75
C ILE A 48 7.34 -1.60 -25.94
N ASP A 49 8.26 -2.27 -25.25
CA ASP A 49 9.44 -1.63 -24.68
C ASP A 49 10.64 -1.94 -25.58
N TYR A 50 11.30 -0.89 -26.06
CA TYR A 50 12.43 -1.00 -26.98
C TYR A 50 13.48 0.06 -26.68
N GLN A 51 14.63 -0.36 -26.17
CA GLN A 51 15.71 0.51 -25.72
C GLN A 51 15.19 1.57 -24.72
N TYR A 52 15.27 2.86 -25.07
CA TYR A 52 14.85 3.97 -24.21
C TYR A 52 13.35 4.29 -24.31
N LEU A 53 12.56 3.52 -25.06
CA LEU A 53 11.19 3.87 -25.42
C LEU A 53 10.18 2.81 -24.98
N THR A 54 9.17 3.25 -24.25
CA THR A 54 7.89 2.55 -24.10
C THR A 54 6.92 3.11 -25.13
N LEU A 55 6.50 2.29 -26.08
CA LEU A 55 5.48 2.59 -27.07
C LEU A 55 4.15 1.95 -26.67
N LEU A 56 3.12 2.77 -26.55
CA LEU A 56 1.73 2.38 -26.30
C LEU A 56 0.93 2.57 -27.60
N VAL A 57 0.57 1.49 -28.25
CA VAL A 57 -0.27 1.51 -29.44
C VAL A 57 -1.73 1.37 -29.01
N LEU A 58 -2.61 2.25 -29.51
CA LEU A 58 -4.03 2.28 -29.16
C LEU A 58 -4.91 2.10 -30.40
N ASP A 59 -6.14 1.61 -30.19
CA ASP A 59 -7.20 1.49 -31.19
C ASP A 59 -8.22 2.62 -31.02
N SER A 60 -8.04 3.67 -31.83
CA SER A 60 -8.97 4.81 -31.86
C SER A 60 -10.27 4.55 -32.63
N ASN A 61 -10.48 3.34 -33.18
CA ASN A 61 -11.78 2.92 -33.71
C ASN A 61 -12.66 2.28 -32.61
N SER A 62 -12.06 1.97 -31.46
CA SER A 62 -12.73 1.39 -30.29
C SER A 62 -12.98 2.45 -29.21
N GLN A 63 -13.85 2.14 -28.24
CA GLN A 63 -14.18 3.06 -27.15
C GLN A 63 -12.94 3.40 -26.31
N MET A 64 -12.73 4.69 -26.03
CA MET A 64 -11.60 5.23 -25.25
C MET A 64 -12.06 5.95 -23.96
N GLY A 65 -13.37 5.95 -23.69
CA GLY A 65 -13.96 6.51 -22.47
C GLY A 65 -13.58 5.74 -21.20
N SER A 66 -13.81 6.36 -20.03
CA SER A 66 -13.39 5.84 -18.71
C SER A 66 -13.82 4.42 -18.39
N ASP A 67 -14.95 3.98 -18.96
CA ASP A 67 -15.54 2.68 -18.69
C ASP A 67 -15.08 1.60 -19.68
N SER A 68 -14.15 1.92 -20.59
CA SER A 68 -13.65 0.98 -21.59
C SER A 68 -12.45 0.16 -21.09
N GLU A 69 -12.35 -1.08 -21.57
CA GLU A 69 -11.21 -1.96 -21.29
C GLU A 69 -9.87 -1.35 -21.73
N GLN A 70 -9.86 -0.68 -22.88
CA GLN A 70 -8.69 0.01 -23.40
C GLN A 70 -8.25 1.16 -22.47
N TYR A 71 -9.18 1.92 -21.91
CA TYR A 71 -8.85 3.00 -20.98
C TYR A 71 -8.28 2.46 -19.67
N ALA A 72 -8.90 1.42 -19.09
CA ALA A 72 -8.40 0.76 -17.90
C ALA A 72 -6.99 0.16 -18.11
N TRP A 73 -6.78 -0.52 -19.23
CA TRP A 73 -5.48 -1.04 -19.63
C TRP A 73 -4.44 0.08 -19.76
N LEU A 74 -4.79 1.18 -20.43
CA LEU A 74 -3.88 2.31 -20.59
C LEU A 74 -3.49 2.93 -19.25
N GLN A 75 -4.44 3.08 -18.32
CA GLN A 75 -4.15 3.57 -16.97
C GLN A 75 -3.17 2.65 -16.24
N GLU A 76 -3.33 1.34 -16.35
CA GLU A 76 -2.39 0.35 -15.79
C GLU A 76 -0.99 0.52 -16.40
N GLN A 77 -0.89 0.62 -17.73
CA GLN A 77 0.41 0.79 -18.40
C GLN A 77 1.09 2.09 -18.00
N LEU A 78 0.35 3.19 -17.90
CA LEU A 78 0.89 4.49 -17.49
C LEU A 78 1.30 4.53 -16.01
N ARG A 79 0.66 3.72 -15.15
CA ARG A 79 1.04 3.57 -13.73
C ARG A 79 2.23 2.65 -13.52
N SER A 80 2.55 1.79 -14.48
CA SER A 80 3.67 0.85 -14.37
C SER A 80 5.04 1.50 -14.61
N GLU A 81 6.11 0.76 -14.28
CA GLU A 81 7.46 1.15 -14.67
C GLU A 81 7.55 1.13 -16.21
N ARG A 82 8.12 2.19 -16.76
CA ARG A 82 8.27 2.43 -18.19
C ARG A 82 9.71 2.79 -18.50
N GLU A 83 10.10 2.68 -19.77
CA GLU A 83 11.40 3.15 -20.23
C GLU A 83 11.56 4.66 -20.07
N ARG A 84 12.70 5.21 -20.49
CA ARG A 84 12.98 6.63 -20.32
C ARG A 84 11.91 7.49 -20.97
N PHE A 85 11.54 7.23 -22.22
CA PHE A 85 10.49 7.96 -22.90
C PHE A 85 9.22 7.12 -23.03
N THR A 86 8.06 7.76 -22.91
CA THR A 86 6.77 7.15 -23.25
C THR A 86 6.20 7.80 -24.50
N MET A 87 5.88 6.99 -25.50
CA MET A 87 5.18 7.41 -26.71
C MET A 87 3.85 6.69 -26.84
N ALA A 88 2.81 7.40 -27.28
CA ALA A 88 1.55 6.78 -27.71
C ALA A 88 1.39 6.90 -29.22
N ALA A 89 0.77 5.89 -29.85
CA ALA A 89 0.47 5.92 -31.29
C ALA A 89 -0.95 5.42 -31.56
N PHE A 90 -1.76 6.22 -32.27
CA PHE A 90 -3.11 5.83 -32.69
C PHE A 90 -3.62 6.64 -33.87
N HIS A 91 -4.59 6.10 -34.60
CA HIS A 91 -4.96 6.65 -35.91
C HIS A 91 -5.57 8.07 -35.87
N HIS A 92 -6.68 8.29 -35.14
CA HIS A 92 -7.41 9.57 -35.15
C HIS A 92 -6.78 10.60 -34.20
N ALA A 93 -6.38 11.77 -34.72
CA ALA A 93 -5.69 12.81 -33.96
C ALA A 93 -6.64 13.63 -33.07
N PRO A 94 -6.42 13.70 -31.74
CA PRO A 94 -7.24 14.57 -30.88
C PRO A 94 -7.01 16.05 -31.14
N PHE A 95 -5.80 16.44 -31.56
CA PHE A 95 -5.44 17.82 -31.89
C PHE A 95 -4.92 17.88 -33.32
N THR A 96 -5.68 18.52 -34.21
CA THR A 96 -5.40 18.58 -35.64
C THR A 96 -6.04 19.83 -36.26
N SER A 97 -5.33 20.42 -37.20
CA SER A 97 -5.76 21.52 -38.07
C SER A 97 -6.30 21.01 -39.41
N GLY A 98 -6.49 19.69 -39.55
CA GLY A 98 -7.15 19.09 -40.71
C GLY A 98 -8.69 19.09 -40.61
N PRO A 99 -9.39 18.63 -41.66
CA PRO A 99 -10.85 18.60 -41.71
C PRO A 99 -11.52 17.78 -40.59
N HIS A 100 -10.79 16.87 -39.96
CA HIS A 100 -11.28 16.02 -38.87
C HIS A 100 -11.26 16.71 -37.49
N GLY A 101 -10.57 17.86 -37.38
CA GLY A 101 -10.57 18.71 -36.18
C GLY A 101 -11.80 19.62 -36.03
N ARG A 102 -12.70 19.65 -37.04
CA ARG A 102 -13.87 20.55 -37.06
C ARG A 102 -14.80 20.32 -35.87
N ARG A 103 -15.33 21.44 -35.36
CA ARG A 103 -16.24 21.44 -34.21
C ARG A 103 -17.71 21.67 -34.58
N HIS A 104 -18.61 21.19 -33.72
CA HIS A 104 -20.02 21.59 -33.70
C HIS A 104 -20.15 23.04 -33.19
N GLU A 105 -21.35 23.62 -33.31
CA GLU A 105 -21.62 25.00 -32.85
C GLU A 105 -21.40 25.18 -31.33
N ASP A 106 -21.54 24.10 -30.54
CA ASP A 106 -21.27 24.07 -29.10
C ASP A 106 -19.79 23.90 -28.75
N GLY A 107 -18.90 23.84 -29.75
CA GLY A 107 -17.46 23.68 -29.58
C GLY A 107 -16.98 22.24 -29.40
N THR A 108 -17.86 21.24 -29.40
CA THR A 108 -17.46 19.83 -29.31
C THR A 108 -16.89 19.32 -30.64
N PRO A 109 -15.86 18.45 -30.64
CA PRO A 109 -15.37 17.83 -31.88
C PRO A 109 -16.46 17.04 -32.60
N ARG A 110 -16.52 17.13 -33.94
CA ARG A 110 -17.53 16.40 -34.74
C ARG A 110 -17.29 14.91 -34.82
N GLU A 111 -16.04 14.48 -34.67
CA GLU A 111 -15.66 13.08 -34.69
C GLU A 111 -15.54 12.55 -33.27
N TRP A 112 -16.28 11.48 -32.98
CA TRP A 112 -16.30 10.89 -31.65
C TRP A 112 -14.91 10.39 -31.17
N PRO A 113 -14.00 9.86 -32.02
CA PRO A 113 -12.66 9.50 -31.56
C PRO A 113 -11.84 10.73 -31.16
N VAL A 114 -12.01 11.85 -31.86
CA VAL A 114 -11.35 13.12 -31.55
C VAL A 114 -11.88 13.66 -30.21
N ASP A 115 -13.19 13.64 -29.99
CA ASP A 115 -13.80 14.02 -28.70
C ASP A 115 -13.29 13.16 -27.53
N GLN A 116 -13.30 11.83 -27.69
CA GLN A 116 -12.84 10.94 -26.62
C GLN A 116 -11.33 11.04 -26.39
N GLY A 117 -10.54 11.19 -27.45
CA GLY A 117 -9.11 11.43 -27.33
C GLY A 117 -8.80 12.71 -26.53
N GLN A 118 -9.55 13.80 -26.78
CA GLN A 118 -9.41 15.06 -26.02
C GLN A 118 -9.87 14.92 -24.57
N ARG A 119 -10.99 14.23 -24.30
CA ARG A 119 -11.60 14.16 -22.96
C ARG A 119 -10.94 13.14 -22.03
N PHE A 120 -10.47 12.02 -22.57
CA PHE A 120 -10.04 10.88 -21.76
C PHE A 120 -8.53 10.60 -21.91
N LEU A 121 -8.00 10.55 -23.13
CA LEU A 121 -6.61 10.17 -23.34
C LEU A 121 -5.63 11.32 -23.06
N ALA A 122 -5.91 12.53 -23.56
CA ALA A 122 -5.03 13.68 -23.37
C ALA A 122 -4.76 13.98 -21.88
N PRO A 123 -5.77 14.02 -20.98
CA PRO A 123 -5.51 14.24 -19.55
C PRO A 123 -4.65 13.14 -18.91
N LEU A 124 -4.81 11.87 -19.32
CA LEU A 124 -3.96 10.78 -18.82
C LEU A 124 -2.51 10.96 -19.28
N PHE A 125 -2.31 11.29 -20.55
CA PHE A 125 -0.98 11.50 -21.11
C PHE A 125 -0.26 12.67 -20.44
N GLU A 126 -0.97 13.76 -20.21
CA GLU A 126 -0.46 14.94 -19.50
C GLU A 126 -0.13 14.60 -18.04
N MET A 127 -1.02 13.88 -17.35
CA MET A 127 -0.83 13.49 -15.95
C MET A 127 0.38 12.56 -15.77
N TYR A 128 0.49 11.53 -16.60
CA TYR A 128 1.50 10.47 -16.47
C TYR A 128 2.79 10.72 -17.27
N GLY A 129 2.93 11.90 -17.88
CA GLY A 129 4.14 12.33 -18.57
C GLY A 129 4.46 11.50 -19.81
N VAL A 130 3.52 11.40 -20.75
CA VAL A 130 3.81 10.92 -22.11
C VAL A 130 4.51 12.02 -22.89
N ASP A 131 5.63 11.68 -23.53
CA ASP A 131 6.51 12.68 -24.17
C ASP A 131 6.04 13.01 -25.59
N LEU A 132 5.57 12.00 -26.33
CA LEU A 132 5.19 12.11 -27.74
C LEU A 132 3.95 11.28 -28.05
N VAL A 133 3.02 11.84 -28.81
CA VAL A 133 1.88 11.14 -29.40
C VAL A 133 1.96 11.24 -30.90
N LEU A 134 1.90 10.11 -31.60
CA LEU A 134 1.87 10.02 -33.05
C LEU A 134 0.47 9.67 -33.53
N ASN A 135 -0.02 10.45 -34.49
CA ASN A 135 -1.32 10.24 -35.12
C ASN A 135 -1.21 10.22 -36.65
N GLY A 136 -2.25 9.66 -37.28
CA GLY A 136 -2.47 9.67 -38.72
C GLY A 136 -3.79 10.36 -39.06
N HIS A 137 -4.58 9.70 -39.91
CA HIS A 137 -5.92 10.11 -40.34
C HIS A 137 -6.00 11.40 -41.16
N ASP A 138 -5.55 12.53 -40.63
CA ASP A 138 -5.42 13.76 -41.38
C ASP A 138 -4.21 13.69 -42.32
N HIS A 139 -4.46 13.80 -43.63
CA HIS A 139 -3.44 13.66 -44.68
C HIS A 139 -2.58 14.92 -44.82
N LEU A 140 -1.81 15.23 -43.79
CA LEU A 140 -0.91 16.38 -43.65
C LEU A 140 0.18 16.08 -42.61
N TYR A 141 1.19 16.94 -42.55
CA TYR A 141 2.11 17.00 -41.42
C TYR A 141 1.64 18.08 -40.45
N GLU A 142 1.61 17.79 -39.16
CA GLU A 142 1.38 18.79 -38.12
C GLU A 142 2.05 18.40 -36.82
N ARG A 143 2.63 19.40 -36.14
CA ARG A 143 3.15 19.25 -34.78
C ARG A 143 2.52 20.30 -33.87
N SER A 144 2.04 19.83 -32.72
CA SER A 144 1.44 20.61 -31.65
C SER A 144 2.13 20.32 -30.32
N TYR A 145 1.98 21.23 -29.36
CA TYR A 145 2.48 21.03 -28.00
C TYR A 145 1.44 21.49 -26.98
N LYS A 146 1.05 20.59 -26.08
CA LYS A 146 0.06 20.86 -25.02
C LYS A 146 0.49 20.20 -23.72
N ASP A 147 0.60 21.01 -22.66
CA ASP A 147 0.78 20.56 -21.27
C ASP A 147 1.87 19.50 -21.04
N GLY A 148 3.01 19.64 -21.74
CA GLY A 148 4.14 18.72 -21.63
C GLY A 148 4.22 17.65 -22.71
N VAL A 149 3.18 17.48 -23.51
CA VAL A 149 3.06 16.41 -24.52
C VAL A 149 3.22 17.00 -25.92
N TYR A 150 4.10 16.40 -26.74
CA TYR A 150 4.16 16.67 -28.17
C TYR A 150 3.15 15.81 -28.91
N TRP A 151 2.33 16.41 -29.77
CA TRP A 151 1.36 15.72 -30.61
C TRP A 151 1.75 15.91 -32.06
N VAL A 152 1.95 14.82 -32.80
CA VAL A 152 2.40 14.87 -34.19
C VAL A 152 1.48 14.06 -35.08
N VAL A 153 0.80 14.76 -35.98
CA VAL A 153 0.07 14.16 -37.10
C VAL A 153 1.07 13.96 -38.24
N THR A 154 1.29 12.71 -38.63
CA THR A 154 2.20 12.30 -39.71
C THR A 154 1.45 11.51 -40.79
N GLY A 155 0.26 11.97 -41.18
CA GLY A 155 -0.66 11.27 -42.09
C GLY A 155 -0.41 11.48 -43.59
N GLY A 156 0.65 12.21 -43.97
CA GLY A 156 1.01 12.50 -45.36
C GLY A 156 1.68 11.35 -46.12
N GLY A 157 1.41 10.09 -45.77
CA GLY A 157 2.12 8.92 -46.30
C GLY A 157 1.76 8.52 -47.75
N GLY A 158 0.75 9.14 -48.37
CA GLY A 158 0.44 8.91 -49.78
C GLY A 158 -1.03 9.06 -50.20
N ALA A 159 -1.97 9.15 -49.25
CA ALA A 159 -3.37 9.47 -49.57
C ALA A 159 -3.56 10.96 -49.88
N PRO A 160 -4.61 11.36 -50.64
CA PRO A 160 -4.78 12.75 -51.09
C PRO A 160 -4.74 13.77 -49.93
N LEU A 161 -3.86 14.76 -50.06
CA LEU A 161 -3.57 15.72 -49.00
C LEU A 161 -4.77 16.61 -48.67
N TYR A 162 -4.90 16.94 -47.39
CA TYR A 162 -5.94 17.84 -46.88
C TYR A 162 -5.47 19.29 -46.78
N LYS A 163 -6.42 20.22 -46.82
CA LYS A 163 -6.18 21.63 -46.53
C LYS A 163 -6.05 21.82 -45.02
N ILE A 164 -5.23 22.78 -44.62
CA ILE A 164 -5.01 23.17 -43.23
C ILE A 164 -5.95 24.31 -42.87
N ASP A 165 -6.61 24.20 -41.72
CA ASP A 165 -7.34 25.23 -41.02
C ASP A 165 -6.89 25.29 -39.55
N SER A 166 -5.92 26.18 -39.27
CA SER A 166 -5.30 26.27 -37.95
C SER A 166 -6.22 26.85 -36.87
N ALA A 167 -7.42 27.34 -37.20
CA ALA A 167 -8.34 27.90 -36.21
C ALA A 167 -8.88 26.84 -35.22
N GLU A 168 -8.91 25.58 -35.63
CA GLU A 168 -9.49 24.48 -34.86
C GLU A 168 -8.52 23.85 -33.84
N ASN A 169 -7.21 24.13 -33.98
CA ASN A 169 -6.17 23.64 -33.09
C ASN A 169 -5.28 24.77 -32.54
N PRO A 170 -5.56 25.29 -31.33
CA PRO A 170 -4.78 26.35 -30.73
C PRO A 170 -3.36 25.92 -30.29
N TYR A 171 -3.06 24.61 -30.28
CA TYR A 171 -1.78 24.06 -29.85
C TYR A 171 -0.78 23.87 -30.99
N GLN A 172 -1.20 24.15 -32.24
CA GLN A 172 -0.39 23.98 -33.45
C GLN A 172 0.88 24.83 -33.40
N GLN A 173 2.04 24.19 -33.56
CA GLN A 173 3.33 24.87 -33.73
C GLN A 173 3.72 24.97 -35.21
N THR A 174 3.41 23.96 -36.01
CA THR A 174 3.64 23.93 -37.46
C THR A 174 2.69 22.95 -38.13
N ALA A 175 2.27 23.24 -39.36
CA ALA A 175 1.49 22.34 -40.20
C ALA A 175 1.83 22.54 -41.69
N LYS A 176 1.93 21.45 -42.44
CA LYS A 176 2.23 21.43 -43.87
C LYS A 176 1.40 20.38 -44.61
N SER A 177 0.69 20.81 -45.64
CA SER A 177 -0.01 19.91 -46.57
C SER A 177 1.00 19.42 -47.60
N VAL A 178 1.71 18.34 -47.26
CA VAL A 178 2.79 17.77 -48.08
C VAL A 178 2.92 16.27 -47.83
N TYR A 179 3.32 15.53 -48.86
CA TYR A 179 3.68 14.12 -48.70
C TYR A 179 5.01 14.00 -47.98
N HIS A 180 5.08 13.17 -46.94
CA HIS A 180 6.26 13.08 -46.08
C HIS A 180 6.29 11.76 -45.30
N TYR A 181 7.41 11.52 -44.65
CA TYR A 181 7.54 10.57 -43.54
C TYR A 181 8.30 11.22 -42.39
N SER A 182 8.16 10.65 -41.19
CA SER A 182 8.87 11.12 -39.99
C SER A 182 9.85 10.05 -39.50
N THR A 183 11.03 10.47 -39.03
CA THR A 183 12.02 9.61 -38.37
C THR A 183 12.20 10.02 -36.91
N LEU A 184 12.49 9.05 -36.05
CA LEU A 184 12.77 9.26 -34.63
C LEU A 184 14.14 8.67 -34.28
N ASP A 185 15.05 9.51 -33.81
CA ASP A 185 16.31 9.09 -33.18
C ASP A 185 16.18 9.24 -31.66
N VAL A 186 16.13 8.12 -30.94
CA VAL A 186 15.93 8.09 -29.48
C VAL A 186 17.20 7.61 -28.79
N ASP A 187 17.75 8.44 -27.90
CA ASP A 187 18.86 8.09 -27.02
C ASP A 187 18.51 8.38 -25.56
N LYS A 188 19.47 8.27 -24.63
CA LYS A 188 19.24 8.54 -23.21
C LYS A 188 18.92 10.01 -22.87
N GLU A 189 19.12 10.94 -23.79
CA GLU A 189 18.99 12.38 -23.55
C GLU A 189 17.74 12.98 -24.19
N ALA A 190 17.32 12.49 -25.35
CA ALA A 190 16.19 13.03 -26.08
C ALA A 190 15.61 12.09 -27.15
N ILE A 191 14.35 12.34 -27.51
CA ILE A 191 13.80 11.97 -28.82
C ILE A 191 14.09 13.10 -29.80
N ARG A 192 14.66 12.80 -30.97
CA ARG A 192 14.79 13.74 -32.09
C ARG A 192 13.87 13.30 -33.21
N LEU A 193 12.87 14.12 -33.52
CA LEU A 193 11.95 13.90 -34.62
C LEU A 193 12.36 14.76 -35.81
N THR A 194 12.43 14.15 -36.99
CA THR A 194 12.64 14.84 -38.27
C THR A 194 11.56 14.43 -39.26
N ALA A 195 10.87 15.38 -39.87
CA ALA A 195 9.93 15.16 -40.95
C ALA A 195 10.57 15.53 -42.29
N VAL A 196 10.47 14.63 -43.27
CA VAL A 196 11.14 14.74 -44.58
C VAL A 196 10.13 14.54 -45.70
N ASP A 197 10.11 15.43 -46.68
CA ASP A 197 9.26 15.30 -47.86
C ASP A 197 9.82 14.32 -48.92
N LEU A 198 9.12 14.18 -50.05
CA LEU A 198 9.50 13.25 -51.12
C LEU A 198 10.76 13.68 -51.88
N GLU A 199 11.11 14.96 -51.83
CA GLU A 199 12.32 15.53 -52.40
C GLU A 199 13.54 15.34 -51.49
N GLY A 200 13.32 14.89 -50.25
CA GLY A 200 14.37 14.70 -49.24
C GLY A 200 14.63 15.95 -48.41
N GLU A 201 13.79 16.98 -48.51
CA GLU A 201 13.94 18.22 -47.75
C GLU A 201 13.33 18.06 -46.35
N ILE A 202 14.02 18.59 -45.35
CA ILE A 202 13.53 18.59 -43.96
C ILE A 202 12.42 19.65 -43.86
N ILE A 203 11.19 19.19 -43.66
CA ILE A 203 10.04 20.08 -43.54
C ILE A 203 9.80 20.54 -42.10
N ASP A 204 10.25 19.76 -41.11
CA ASP A 204 10.25 20.15 -39.70
C ASP A 204 11.18 19.25 -38.88
N TRP A 205 11.62 19.73 -37.72
CA TRP A 205 12.33 18.92 -36.74
C TRP A 205 12.08 19.43 -35.32
N VAL A 206 12.18 18.52 -34.34
CA VAL A 206 12.11 18.87 -32.91
C VAL A 206 12.98 17.94 -32.06
N LYS A 207 13.62 18.51 -31.04
CA LYS A 207 14.28 17.76 -29.96
C LYS A 207 13.38 17.79 -28.73
N ILE A 208 12.94 16.62 -28.28
CA ILE A 208 12.11 16.41 -27.08
C ILE A 208 13.05 15.91 -25.97
N PRO A 209 13.44 16.76 -25.01
CA PRO A 209 14.32 16.36 -23.90
C PRO A 209 13.57 15.48 -22.90
N VAL A 210 14.31 14.81 -22.01
CA VAL A 210 13.72 14.14 -20.84
C VAL A 210 12.93 15.15 -20.00
N ALA A 211 11.63 14.92 -19.82
CA ALA A 211 10.79 15.75 -18.98
C ALA A 211 11.05 15.51 -17.48
N GLU A 212 10.81 16.52 -16.63
CA GLU A 212 10.94 16.38 -15.17
C GLU A 212 10.02 15.27 -14.63
N LYS A 213 8.77 15.18 -15.12
CA LYS A 213 7.83 14.10 -14.79
C LYS A 213 8.39 12.70 -15.06
N THR A 214 9.21 12.56 -16.11
CA THR A 214 9.89 11.30 -16.42
C THR A 214 10.97 10.99 -15.37
N LEU A 215 11.72 11.98 -14.91
CA LEU A 215 12.72 11.81 -13.85
C LEU A 215 12.06 11.48 -12.50
N GLU A 216 10.96 12.16 -12.17
CA GLU A 216 10.15 11.87 -10.97
C GLU A 216 9.62 10.43 -10.98
N ARG A 217 9.05 9.99 -12.10
CA ARG A 217 8.61 8.60 -12.30
C ARG A 217 9.77 7.62 -12.09
N LYS A 218 10.93 7.87 -12.69
CA LYS A 218 12.10 6.99 -12.58
C LYS A 218 12.60 6.92 -11.13
N ARG A 219 12.69 8.06 -10.43
CA ARG A 219 13.04 8.11 -9.01
C ARG A 219 12.07 7.32 -8.14
N PHE A 220 10.77 7.42 -8.40
CA PHE A 220 9.76 6.65 -7.67
C PHE A 220 10.01 5.13 -7.78
N PHE A 221 10.17 4.61 -9.00
CA PHE A 221 10.40 3.17 -9.19
C PHE A 221 11.77 2.70 -8.69
N VAL A 222 12.80 3.54 -8.78
CA VAL A 222 14.11 3.25 -8.19
C VAL A 222 13.99 3.14 -6.67
N ARG A 223 13.29 4.08 -6.02
CA ARG A 223 13.02 4.02 -4.57
C ARG A 223 12.28 2.75 -4.17
N GLU A 224 11.19 2.42 -4.85
CA GLU A 224 10.42 1.19 -4.60
C GLU A 224 11.28 -0.07 -4.69
N LYS A 225 12.16 -0.16 -5.69
CA LYS A 225 13.08 -1.28 -5.86
C LYS A 225 14.09 -1.37 -4.72
N VAL A 226 14.69 -0.23 -4.36
CA VAL A 226 15.68 -0.13 -3.28
C VAL A 226 15.08 -0.52 -1.94
N MET A 227 13.87 -0.04 -1.61
CA MET A 227 13.19 -0.41 -0.38
C MET A 227 12.94 -1.92 -0.29
N LYS A 228 12.52 -2.57 -1.39
CA LYS A 228 12.31 -4.02 -1.44
C LYS A 228 13.60 -4.84 -1.33
N GLY A 229 14.75 -4.21 -1.54
CA GLY A 229 16.07 -4.84 -1.39
C GLY A 229 16.54 -4.93 0.06
N VAL A 230 15.85 -4.31 1.02
CA VAL A 230 16.18 -4.34 2.44
C VAL A 230 15.28 -5.33 3.17
N GLN A 231 15.89 -6.21 3.97
CA GLN A 231 15.18 -7.17 4.82
C GLN A 231 15.74 -7.10 6.23
N VAL A 232 14.85 -7.10 7.21
CA VAL A 232 15.18 -7.10 8.64
C VAL A 232 14.40 -8.23 9.30
N GLY A 233 15.11 -9.14 9.96
CA GLY A 233 14.52 -10.26 10.69
C GLY A 233 13.98 -9.87 12.06
N ALA A 234 13.50 -10.86 12.81
CA ALA A 234 13.15 -10.67 14.21
C ALA A 234 14.41 -10.64 15.10
N TYR A 235 14.30 -9.97 16.25
CA TYR A 235 15.30 -10.05 17.30
C TYR A 235 15.41 -11.47 17.86
N SER A 236 16.62 -11.96 18.06
CA SER A 236 16.89 -13.24 18.70
C SER A 236 17.52 -13.01 20.08
N PRO A 237 16.82 -13.40 21.17
CA PRO A 237 17.37 -13.34 22.52
C PRO A 237 18.62 -14.23 22.71
N GLU A 238 18.76 -15.31 21.93
CA GLU A 238 19.91 -16.22 22.02
C GLU A 238 21.20 -15.58 21.50
N THR A 239 21.10 -14.80 20.42
CA THR A 239 22.24 -14.13 19.80
C THR A 239 22.39 -12.68 20.26
N GLY A 240 21.37 -12.10 20.90
CA GLY A 240 21.34 -10.70 21.31
C GLY A 240 21.16 -9.73 20.15
N GLY A 241 20.68 -10.18 18.98
CA GLY A 241 20.73 -9.37 17.77
C GLY A 241 19.70 -9.70 16.71
N VAL A 242 19.75 -8.97 15.61
CA VAL A 242 18.88 -9.13 14.43
C VAL A 242 19.71 -9.44 13.18
N SER A 243 19.18 -10.30 12.32
CA SER A 243 19.74 -10.54 10.99
C SER A 243 19.11 -9.59 9.98
N CYS A 244 19.92 -8.94 9.17
CA CYS A 244 19.47 -8.09 8.07
C CYS A 244 20.14 -8.50 6.76
N ALA A 245 19.47 -8.26 5.64
CA ALA A 245 20.05 -8.42 4.30
C ALA A 245 19.75 -7.17 3.47
N VAL A 246 20.77 -6.70 2.74
CA VAL A 246 20.63 -5.59 1.78
C VAL A 246 21.13 -6.05 0.43
N VAL A 247 20.24 -6.01 -0.57
CA VAL A 247 20.53 -6.40 -1.95
C VAL A 247 20.52 -5.15 -2.84
N ASN A 248 21.61 -4.91 -3.58
CA ASN A 248 21.64 -3.86 -4.58
C ASN A 248 20.99 -4.33 -5.89
N VAL A 249 19.74 -3.95 -6.07
CA VAL A 249 18.93 -4.25 -7.27
C VAL A 249 19.14 -3.28 -8.44
N LEU A 250 20.08 -2.33 -8.30
CA LEU A 250 20.37 -1.33 -9.33
C LEU A 250 21.64 -1.69 -10.12
N GLU A 251 21.73 -1.16 -11.34
CA GLU A 251 22.92 -1.31 -12.20
C GLU A 251 24.10 -0.39 -11.79
N LEU A 252 23.98 0.31 -10.66
CA LEU A 252 24.93 1.31 -10.17
C LEU A 252 25.35 0.95 -8.74
N PRO A 253 26.56 1.32 -8.31
CA PRO A 253 26.98 1.12 -6.92
C PRO A 253 26.07 1.86 -5.93
N LEU A 254 25.79 1.21 -4.79
CA LEU A 254 25.06 1.78 -3.66
C LEU A 254 25.97 1.89 -2.45
N GLN A 255 26.04 3.07 -1.85
CA GLN A 255 26.55 3.26 -0.51
C GLN A 255 25.42 3.05 0.49
N VAL A 256 25.65 2.21 1.47
CA VAL A 256 24.68 1.87 2.51
C VAL A 256 25.26 2.28 3.85
N THR A 257 24.48 3.01 4.63
CA THR A 257 24.73 3.29 6.05
C THR A 257 23.61 2.68 6.87
N VAL A 258 23.96 2.10 8.01
CA VAL A 258 22.99 1.48 8.92
C VAL A 258 23.17 2.09 10.29
N GLU A 259 22.07 2.58 10.84
CA GLU A 259 21.97 3.14 12.18
C GLU A 259 20.86 2.39 12.93
N VAL A 260 21.08 2.06 14.19
CA VAL A 260 20.06 1.51 15.07
C VAL A 260 19.86 2.45 16.25
N GLN A 261 18.62 2.88 16.45
CA GLN A 261 18.24 3.79 17.52
C GLN A 261 17.35 3.06 18.53
N GLY A 262 17.79 2.99 19.79
CA GLY A 262 16.95 2.50 20.88
C GLY A 262 15.92 3.54 21.31
N GLU A 263 14.70 3.10 21.64
CA GLU A 263 13.60 3.98 22.08
C GLU A 263 13.97 4.79 23.34
N LYS A 264 14.65 4.16 24.29
CA LYS A 264 15.11 4.79 25.54
C LYS A 264 16.46 5.53 25.40
N GLY A 265 16.96 5.66 24.17
CA GLY A 265 18.28 6.18 23.84
C GLY A 265 19.31 5.08 23.59
N GLY A 266 20.49 5.50 23.15
CA GLY A 266 21.51 4.60 22.59
C GLY A 266 21.41 4.56 21.07
N VAL A 267 22.55 4.74 20.41
CA VAL A 267 22.68 4.69 18.95
C VAL A 267 23.83 3.74 18.64
N LEU A 268 23.58 2.78 17.76
CA LEU A 268 24.58 1.89 17.19
C LEU A 268 24.70 2.24 15.71
N GLU A 269 25.93 2.31 15.22
CA GLU A 269 26.22 2.60 13.82
C GLU A 269 27.10 1.49 13.27
N GLU A 270 26.78 1.02 12.07
CA GLU A 270 27.66 0.15 11.30
C GLU A 270 28.55 0.98 10.38
N GLU A 271 29.77 0.50 10.14
CA GLU A 271 30.66 1.12 9.18
C GLU A 271 30.03 1.13 7.78
N PRO A 272 29.94 2.31 7.12
CA PRO A 272 29.37 2.43 5.79
C PRO A 272 30.03 1.47 4.79
N PHE A 273 29.24 0.93 3.88
CA PHE A 273 29.74 0.00 2.87
C PHE A 273 29.17 0.24 1.48
N LEU A 274 29.89 -0.27 0.49
CA LEU A 274 29.49 -0.21 -0.91
C LEU A 274 29.01 -1.58 -1.37
N LEU A 275 27.90 -1.59 -2.12
CA LEU A 275 27.41 -2.73 -2.86
C LEU A 275 27.47 -2.44 -4.35
N GLY A 276 28.16 -3.29 -5.10
CA GLY A 276 28.09 -3.34 -6.55
C GLY A 276 26.72 -3.82 -7.04
N SER A 277 26.47 -3.68 -8.34
CA SER A 277 25.22 -4.14 -8.97
C SER A 277 25.00 -5.63 -8.73
N GLY A 278 23.85 -5.99 -8.18
CA GLY A 278 23.47 -7.37 -7.87
C GLY A 278 24.19 -7.99 -6.67
N GLU A 279 25.04 -7.24 -5.97
CA GLU A 279 25.66 -7.70 -4.73
C GLU A 279 24.68 -7.65 -3.57
N GLU A 280 24.85 -8.58 -2.65
CA GLU A 280 24.08 -8.70 -1.42
C GLU A 280 25.04 -8.67 -0.23
N ARG A 281 24.61 -8.05 0.87
CA ARG A 281 25.30 -8.12 2.15
C ARG A 281 24.34 -8.48 3.27
N GLU A 282 24.66 -9.58 3.93
CA GLU A 282 24.08 -9.95 5.22
C GLU A 282 24.78 -9.18 6.35
N LEU A 283 24.01 -8.77 7.34
CA LEU A 283 24.46 -8.07 8.54
C LEU A 283 23.85 -8.78 9.75
N ALA A 284 24.65 -8.95 10.80
CA ALA A 284 24.17 -9.38 12.10
C ALA A 284 24.41 -8.23 13.08
N LEU A 285 23.33 -7.54 13.44
CA LEU A 285 23.40 -6.37 14.33
C LEU A 285 23.21 -6.83 15.77
N ASP A 286 24.21 -6.61 16.63
CA ASP A 286 24.11 -6.87 18.07
C ASP A 286 23.34 -5.73 18.74
N LEU A 287 22.12 -6.01 19.18
CA LEU A 287 21.22 -5.04 19.80
C LEU A 287 21.21 -5.17 21.33
N SER A 288 21.94 -6.13 21.89
CA SER A 288 22.04 -6.33 23.34
C SER A 288 22.51 -5.08 24.12
N PRO A 289 23.33 -4.15 23.58
CA PRO A 289 23.67 -2.92 24.29
C PRO A 289 22.51 -1.94 24.45
N LEU A 290 21.45 -2.09 23.65
CA LEU A 290 20.24 -1.26 23.71
C LEU A 290 19.22 -1.81 24.72
N LEU A 291 19.42 -3.03 25.22
CA LEU A 291 18.58 -3.59 26.28
C LEU A 291 18.82 -2.83 27.59
N GLY A 292 17.77 -2.19 28.09
CA GLY A 292 17.75 -1.52 29.38
C GLY A 292 17.46 -2.50 30.51
N GLY A 293 18.28 -2.48 31.57
CA GLY A 293 17.94 -3.08 32.85
C GLY A 293 16.89 -2.24 33.56
N ASP A 294 15.65 -2.22 33.07
CA ASP A 294 14.59 -1.40 33.66
C ASP A 294 14.08 -2.02 34.97
N ALA A 295 13.84 -1.18 35.99
CA ALA A 295 13.33 -1.62 37.30
C ALA A 295 11.80 -1.84 37.30
N ARG A 296 11.15 -1.71 36.14
CA ARG A 296 9.72 -1.93 35.95
C ARG A 296 9.39 -3.43 35.95
N PRO A 297 8.18 -3.85 36.35
CA PRO A 297 7.74 -5.24 36.21
C PRO A 297 7.85 -5.73 34.76
N THR A 298 8.12 -7.01 34.54
CA THR A 298 8.35 -7.60 33.20
C THR A 298 7.18 -7.40 32.23
N TRP A 299 5.96 -7.22 32.75
CA TRP A 299 4.77 -6.93 31.97
C TRP A 299 4.67 -5.47 31.49
N GLN A 300 5.55 -4.58 31.96
CA GLN A 300 5.75 -3.22 31.43
C GLN A 300 7.05 -3.08 30.63
N GLN A 301 7.92 -4.10 30.65
CA GLN A 301 9.20 -4.06 29.95
C GLN A 301 8.98 -4.36 28.47
N ARG A 302 8.78 -3.30 27.70
CA ARG A 302 8.91 -3.31 26.26
C ARG A 302 10.09 -2.45 25.86
N GLU A 303 10.94 -2.97 24.99
CA GLU A 303 12.09 -2.27 24.46
C GLU A 303 12.14 -2.45 22.96
N ILE A 304 12.22 -1.33 22.25
CA ILE A 304 12.20 -1.28 20.80
C ILE A 304 13.50 -0.67 20.30
N ALA A 305 13.98 -1.17 19.18
CA ALA A 305 14.99 -0.52 18.36
C ALA A 305 14.43 -0.20 16.98
N LEU A 306 14.76 0.98 16.46
CA LEU A 306 14.49 1.37 15.08
C LEU A 306 15.76 1.16 14.26
N VAL A 307 15.75 0.19 13.35
CA VAL A 307 16.85 -0.07 12.40
C VAL A 307 16.62 0.76 11.16
N LYS A 308 17.54 1.68 10.87
CA LYS A 308 17.48 2.61 9.75
C LYS A 308 18.57 2.31 8.74
N PHE A 309 18.18 2.14 7.49
CA PHE A 309 19.09 2.03 6.36
C PHE A 309 18.98 3.31 5.54
N ALA A 310 20.10 3.97 5.30
CA ALA A 310 20.20 5.03 4.31
C ALA A 310 21.01 4.52 3.12
N LEU A 311 20.35 4.46 1.96
CA LEU A 311 20.93 3.97 0.71
C LEU A 311 21.14 5.15 -0.24
N GLN A 312 22.38 5.36 -0.65
CA GLN A 312 22.79 6.44 -1.53
C GLN A 312 23.40 5.88 -2.82
N GLY A 313 22.80 6.22 -3.95
CA GLY A 313 23.32 5.89 -5.28
C GLY A 313 23.82 7.14 -6.02
N GLU A 314 24.82 6.95 -6.89
CA GLU A 314 25.28 8.01 -7.79
C GLU A 314 24.49 7.99 -9.11
N GLY A 315 23.77 9.06 -9.43
CA GLY A 315 23.08 9.20 -10.72
C GLY A 315 21.76 9.98 -10.64
N GLY A 316 21.43 10.71 -11.71
CA GLY A 316 20.29 11.64 -11.75
C GLY A 316 18.91 11.00 -11.54
N ASP A 317 18.78 9.71 -11.86
CA ASP A 317 17.53 8.95 -11.72
C ASP A 317 17.35 8.35 -10.31
N PHE A 318 18.40 8.25 -9.48
CA PHE A 318 18.28 7.76 -8.09
C PHE A 318 17.68 8.83 -7.17
N GLY A 319 18.09 10.08 -7.35
CA GLY A 319 17.42 11.23 -6.75
C GLY A 319 17.64 11.43 -5.25
N GLY A 320 18.83 11.09 -4.72
CA GLY A 320 19.24 11.44 -3.36
C GLY A 320 19.58 10.26 -2.48
N VAL A 321 19.14 10.27 -1.22
CA VAL A 321 19.22 9.14 -0.27
C VAL A 321 17.83 8.54 -0.14
N VAL A 322 17.76 7.20 -0.07
CA VAL A 322 16.54 6.45 0.23
C VAL A 322 16.67 5.90 1.64
N GLU A 323 15.76 6.29 2.52
CA GLU A 323 15.71 5.82 3.91
C GLU A 323 14.68 4.70 4.04
N VAL A 324 15.08 3.62 4.70
CA VAL A 324 14.21 2.48 5.06
C VAL A 324 14.32 2.28 6.56
N GLU A 325 13.18 2.34 7.26
CA GLU A 325 13.12 2.17 8.70
C GLU A 325 12.31 0.92 9.06
N HIS A 326 12.83 0.13 10.00
CA HIS A 326 12.19 -1.08 10.51
C HIS A 326 12.18 -1.07 12.05
N GLU A 327 11.00 -1.22 12.63
CA GLU A 327 10.85 -1.41 14.07
C GLU A 327 11.16 -2.86 14.46
N VAL A 328 12.04 -3.03 15.45
CA VAL A 328 12.42 -4.34 16.00
C VAL A 328 12.10 -4.36 17.50
N SER A 329 11.24 -5.29 17.91
CA SER A 329 10.96 -5.54 19.33
C SER A 329 12.12 -6.34 19.95
N LEU A 330 12.82 -5.76 20.92
CA LEU A 330 13.92 -6.39 21.65
C LEU A 330 13.42 -7.21 22.85
N SER A 331 12.31 -6.77 23.44
CA SER A 331 11.60 -7.48 24.50
C SER A 331 10.10 -7.28 24.35
N GLU A 332 9.36 -8.39 24.46
CA GLU A 332 7.90 -8.38 24.56
C GLU A 332 7.49 -8.24 26.04
N PRO A 333 6.44 -7.48 26.37
CA PRO A 333 5.90 -7.46 27.71
C PRO A 333 5.41 -8.87 28.08
N ALA A 334 5.93 -9.40 29.19
CA ALA A 334 5.64 -10.75 29.64
C ALA A 334 5.06 -10.75 31.07
N TYR A 335 3.92 -11.41 31.24
CA TYR A 335 3.21 -11.53 32.50
C TYR A 335 3.21 -13.00 32.99
N GLY A 336 3.74 -13.22 34.19
CA GLY A 336 3.70 -14.51 34.88
C GLY A 336 2.31 -14.80 35.42
N VAL A 337 1.71 -15.91 34.99
CA VAL A 337 0.38 -16.33 35.42
C VAL A 337 0.53 -17.42 36.47
N ALA A 338 0.31 -17.07 37.73
CA ALA A 338 0.43 -17.98 38.85
C ALA A 338 -0.65 -19.08 38.82
N ARG A 339 -0.29 -20.28 39.29
CA ARG A 339 -1.26 -21.36 39.45
C ARG A 339 -2.19 -21.11 40.65
N MET A 340 -3.48 -21.31 40.44
CA MET A 340 -4.51 -21.16 41.47
C MET A 340 -5.21 -22.50 41.73
N GLU A 341 -5.44 -22.84 43.01
CA GLU A 341 -6.10 -24.09 43.39
C GLU A 341 -7.62 -24.07 43.11
N ARG A 342 -8.27 -22.93 43.35
CA ARG A 342 -9.70 -22.72 43.10
C ARG A 342 -10.01 -21.23 42.97
N VAL A 343 -10.81 -20.90 41.96
CA VAL A 343 -11.41 -19.57 41.75
C VAL A 343 -12.91 -19.76 41.64
N GLU A 344 -13.69 -18.99 42.40
CA GLU A 344 -15.15 -19.00 42.30
C GLU A 344 -15.60 -17.76 41.53
N ILE A 345 -16.26 -17.96 40.39
CA ILE A 345 -16.68 -16.84 39.54
C ILE A 345 -17.99 -16.24 40.08
N ASP A 346 -17.87 -15.40 41.11
CA ASP A 346 -18.98 -14.80 41.85
C ASP A 346 -18.93 -13.25 41.87
N GLY A 347 -17.87 -12.66 41.33
CA GLY A 347 -17.63 -11.22 41.26
C GLY A 347 -17.00 -10.65 42.55
N ASN A 348 -16.55 -11.48 43.48
CA ASN A 348 -15.85 -11.10 44.69
C ASN A 348 -14.36 -11.47 44.62
N LEU A 349 -13.50 -10.47 44.47
CA LEU A 349 -12.08 -10.70 44.19
C LEU A 349 -11.23 -11.16 45.40
N SER A 350 -11.84 -11.71 46.45
CA SER A 350 -11.13 -12.03 47.69
C SER A 350 -10.06 -13.11 47.53
N GLU A 351 -10.27 -14.10 46.66
CA GLU A 351 -9.29 -15.14 46.31
C GLU A 351 -8.10 -14.62 45.51
N TRP A 352 -8.19 -13.43 44.91
CA TRP A 352 -7.12 -12.82 44.12
C TRP A 352 -6.08 -12.10 45.00
N GLY A 353 -6.27 -12.12 46.32
CA GLY A 353 -5.34 -11.53 47.27
C GLY A 353 -3.94 -12.15 47.18
N GLY A 354 -2.94 -11.32 46.85
CA GLY A 354 -1.54 -11.74 46.72
C GLY A 354 -1.15 -12.24 45.34
N VAL A 355 -2.08 -12.33 44.39
CA VAL A 355 -1.76 -12.50 42.96
C VAL A 355 -1.17 -11.19 42.46
N GLU A 356 -0.10 -11.27 41.65
CA GLU A 356 0.42 -10.10 40.94
C GLU A 356 -0.70 -9.46 40.11
N SER A 357 -0.53 -8.19 39.75
CA SER A 357 -1.51 -7.48 38.95
C SER A 357 -0.86 -6.55 37.93
N MET A 358 -1.41 -6.54 36.72
CA MET A 358 -1.12 -5.53 35.70
C MET A 358 -1.94 -4.28 36.02
N ALA A 359 -1.26 -3.22 36.45
CA ALA A 359 -1.88 -1.92 36.66
C ALA A 359 -1.94 -1.16 35.32
N MET A 360 -3.14 -0.77 34.94
CA MET A 360 -3.44 0.08 33.78
C MET A 360 -3.80 1.49 34.28
N ASP A 361 -2.77 2.27 34.62
CA ASP A 361 -2.90 3.63 35.13
C ASP A 361 -2.18 4.65 34.22
N GLY A 362 -2.02 5.89 34.69
CA GLY A 362 -1.34 6.95 33.93
C GLY A 362 0.16 6.73 33.67
N SER A 363 0.73 5.58 34.04
CA SER A 363 2.09 5.17 33.69
C SER A 363 2.18 4.34 32.39
N LEU A 364 1.04 3.95 31.80
CA LEU A 364 1.00 3.35 30.46
C LEU A 364 0.89 4.45 29.38
N GLU A 365 1.74 4.38 28.36
CA GLU A 365 1.91 5.45 27.36
C GLU A 365 0.93 5.38 26.17
N VAL A 366 0.09 4.34 26.08
CA VAL A 366 -0.84 4.14 24.95
C VAL A 366 -2.27 4.53 25.35
N VAL A 367 -2.63 5.78 25.04
CA VAL A 367 -4.03 6.26 25.08
C VAL A 367 -4.50 6.45 23.65
N LEU A 368 -5.50 5.67 23.21
CA LEU A 368 -6.16 5.91 21.93
C LEU A 368 -7.22 7.01 22.12
N LYS A 369 -7.26 7.98 21.20
CA LYS A 369 -8.01 9.24 21.31
C LYS A 369 -7.58 10.06 22.55
N PRO A 370 -6.40 10.66 22.61
CA PRO A 370 -5.96 11.40 23.80
C PRO A 370 -6.83 12.63 24.14
N GLU A 371 -7.74 13.07 23.27
CA GLU A 371 -8.50 14.31 23.40
C GLU A 371 -9.57 14.32 24.50
N GLY A 372 -10.09 13.16 24.93
CA GLY A 372 -11.05 13.05 26.03
C GLY A 372 -10.47 12.54 27.34
N PHE A 373 -9.18 12.18 27.36
CA PHE A 373 -8.50 11.75 28.58
C PHE A 373 -8.32 12.90 29.59
N ALA A 374 -8.94 12.78 30.78
CA ALA A 374 -8.91 13.79 31.84
C ALA A 374 -7.80 13.60 32.89
N GLY A 375 -6.89 12.62 32.70
CA GLY A 375 -5.72 12.37 33.55
C GLY A 375 -5.73 11.03 34.27
N GLY A 376 -4.76 10.80 35.17
CA GLY A 376 -4.61 9.50 35.85
C GLY A 376 -5.70 9.14 36.86
N GLY A 377 -6.71 9.99 37.08
CA GLY A 377 -7.88 9.72 37.92
C GLY A 377 -9.20 9.60 37.15
N ASP A 378 -9.12 9.65 35.83
CA ASP A 378 -10.22 9.49 34.86
C ASP A 378 -10.73 8.04 34.93
N MET A 379 -9.88 7.10 34.47
CA MET A 379 -10.03 5.68 34.70
C MET A 379 -8.73 5.05 35.21
N LYS A 380 -8.84 3.96 35.96
CA LYS A 380 -7.74 3.02 36.25
C LYS A 380 -8.28 1.62 36.18
N ALA A 381 -7.47 0.69 35.72
CA ALA A 381 -7.81 -0.72 35.81
C ALA A 381 -6.69 -1.54 36.40
N VAL A 382 -7.06 -2.64 37.02
CA VAL A 382 -6.15 -3.65 37.54
C VAL A 382 -6.58 -4.99 36.97
N VAL A 383 -5.71 -5.61 36.21
CA VAL A 383 -5.93 -6.93 35.61
C VAL A 383 -5.08 -7.96 36.36
N ARG A 384 -5.72 -9.03 36.81
CA ARG A 384 -5.08 -10.17 37.47
C ARG A 384 -5.39 -11.43 36.69
N LEU A 385 -4.38 -12.27 36.51
CA LEU A 385 -4.49 -13.54 35.81
C LEU A 385 -3.96 -14.66 36.70
N GLY A 386 -4.66 -15.78 36.66
CA GLY A 386 -4.23 -17.04 37.27
C GLY A 386 -4.65 -18.20 36.41
N TRP A 387 -4.14 -19.40 36.66
CA TRP A 387 -4.55 -20.58 35.89
C TRP A 387 -4.75 -21.81 36.75
N SER A 388 -5.61 -22.70 36.28
CA SER A 388 -5.81 -24.04 36.84
C SER A 388 -5.86 -25.07 35.71
N PRO A 389 -5.82 -26.38 35.98
CA PRO A 389 -5.88 -27.39 34.94
C PRO A 389 -7.09 -27.22 34.02
N GLY A 390 -6.84 -26.80 32.78
CA GLY A 390 -7.85 -26.63 31.73
C GLY A 390 -8.48 -25.24 31.63
N LYS A 391 -8.17 -24.30 32.54
CA LYS A 391 -8.77 -22.96 32.54
C LYS A 391 -7.75 -21.85 32.81
N LEU A 392 -7.92 -20.73 32.12
CA LEU A 392 -7.35 -19.44 32.48
C LEU A 392 -8.39 -18.67 33.30
N HIS A 393 -7.96 -18.05 34.39
CA HIS A 393 -8.77 -17.19 35.24
C HIS A 393 -8.34 -15.75 35.05
N LEU A 394 -9.30 -14.84 35.05
CA LEU A 394 -9.09 -13.41 34.90
C LEU A 394 -9.97 -12.65 35.90
N ALA A 395 -9.39 -11.65 36.55
CA ALA A 395 -10.13 -10.62 37.27
C ALA A 395 -9.69 -9.24 36.79
N VAL A 396 -10.66 -8.40 36.45
CA VAL A 396 -10.47 -7.01 36.05
C VAL A 396 -11.26 -6.13 37.01
N GLU A 397 -10.57 -5.20 37.63
CA GLU A 397 -11.15 -4.21 38.54
C GLU A 397 -10.91 -2.83 37.93
N VAL A 398 -11.98 -2.10 37.63
CA VAL A 398 -11.94 -0.77 37.02
C VAL A 398 -12.45 0.24 38.04
N GLU A 399 -11.66 1.27 38.28
CA GLU A 399 -12.06 2.54 38.90
C GLU A 399 -12.33 3.52 37.76
N ASP A 400 -13.50 4.12 37.75
CA ASP A 400 -14.00 4.98 36.68
C ASP A 400 -14.92 6.04 37.31
N ASP A 401 -14.76 7.29 36.88
CA ASP A 401 -15.52 8.42 37.39
C ASP A 401 -16.97 8.45 36.86
N ALA A 402 -17.25 7.80 35.73
CA ALA A 402 -18.53 7.80 35.07
C ALA A 402 -18.89 6.48 34.37
N VAL A 403 -19.44 5.54 35.14
CA VAL A 403 -19.97 4.28 34.59
C VAL A 403 -21.21 4.50 33.67
N VAL A 404 -21.09 4.30 32.35
CA VAL A 404 -22.02 4.59 31.26
C VAL A 404 -22.32 3.38 30.35
N ASP A 405 -23.62 3.07 30.25
CA ASP A 405 -24.21 2.20 29.24
C ASP A 405 -25.65 2.68 28.93
N ASP A 406 -25.94 3.02 27.68
CA ASP A 406 -27.26 3.51 27.23
C ASP A 406 -28.21 2.41 26.71
N GLY A 407 -27.75 1.15 26.67
CA GLY A 407 -28.48 -0.02 26.19
C GLY A 407 -28.69 -0.09 24.68
N VAL A 408 -28.20 0.88 23.90
CA VAL A 408 -28.42 0.96 22.43
C VAL A 408 -27.14 1.17 21.62
N SER A 409 -26.15 1.86 22.18
CA SER A 409 -24.82 1.99 21.59
C SER A 409 -24.15 0.62 21.52
N ALA A 410 -23.22 0.49 20.58
CA ALA A 410 -22.38 -0.69 20.48
C ALA A 410 -21.59 -0.90 21.79
N VAL A 411 -21.23 -2.15 22.09
CA VAL A 411 -20.59 -2.47 23.37
C VAL A 411 -19.24 -1.75 23.50
N TRP A 412 -18.48 -1.63 22.42
CA TRP A 412 -17.22 -0.87 22.41
C TRP A 412 -17.39 0.64 22.60
N ASP A 413 -18.57 1.19 22.31
CA ASP A 413 -18.93 2.60 22.56
C ASP A 413 -19.61 2.80 23.92
N SER A 414 -19.38 1.88 24.87
CA SER A 414 -19.84 1.93 26.26
C SER A 414 -18.75 1.35 27.15
N ASP A 415 -18.88 1.49 28.46
CA ASP A 415 -17.88 0.90 29.33
C ASP A 415 -17.89 -0.61 29.21
N SER A 416 -16.72 -1.13 28.91
CA SER A 416 -16.53 -2.54 28.61
C SER A 416 -15.07 -2.92 28.76
N VAL A 417 -14.84 -4.22 28.84
CA VAL A 417 -13.50 -4.80 28.85
C VAL A 417 -13.35 -5.54 27.54
N GLU A 418 -12.25 -5.31 26.82
CA GLU A 418 -11.86 -6.14 25.69
C GLU A 418 -10.69 -7.03 26.04
N LEU A 419 -10.79 -8.29 25.64
CA LEU A 419 -9.75 -9.29 25.85
C LEU A 419 -9.33 -9.88 24.51
N TYR A 420 -8.04 -9.87 24.28
CA TYR A 420 -7.41 -10.33 23.07
C TYR A 420 -6.60 -11.57 23.37
N PHE A 421 -6.71 -12.58 22.50
CA PHE A 421 -5.96 -13.82 22.64
C PHE A 421 -5.42 -14.26 21.28
N ASP A 422 -4.19 -14.77 21.27
CA ASP A 422 -3.64 -15.59 20.20
C ASP A 422 -3.00 -16.84 20.82
N GLY A 423 -3.74 -17.95 20.73
CA GLY A 423 -3.34 -19.25 21.24
C GLY A 423 -2.72 -20.16 20.20
N ARG A 424 -2.40 -19.65 19.00
CA ARG A 424 -1.72 -20.43 17.95
C ARG A 424 -0.32 -20.86 18.42
N PRO A 425 0.19 -22.00 17.90
CA PRO A 425 1.60 -22.33 17.97
C PRO A 425 2.47 -21.16 17.49
N GLU A 426 3.65 -20.98 18.07
CA GLU A 426 4.51 -19.82 17.83
C GLU A 426 4.85 -19.65 16.34
N GLU A 427 5.05 -20.76 15.64
CA GLU A 427 5.33 -20.84 14.20
C GLU A 427 4.14 -20.46 13.30
N GLU A 428 2.91 -20.42 13.84
CA GLU A 428 1.67 -20.09 13.11
C GLU A 428 1.17 -18.67 13.43
N ARG A 429 1.84 -17.96 14.33
CA ARG A 429 1.46 -16.59 14.70
C ARG A 429 1.77 -15.62 13.56
N GLY A 430 0.90 -14.63 13.40
CA GLY A 430 1.02 -13.60 12.37
C GLY A 430 0.13 -12.41 12.65
N ASP A 431 0.14 -11.47 11.71
CA ASP A 431 -0.51 -10.15 11.78
C ASP A 431 -2.01 -10.15 11.49
N ARG A 432 -2.65 -11.34 11.50
CA ARG A 432 -4.08 -11.50 11.17
C ARG A 432 -4.79 -12.44 12.11
N TYR A 433 -6.05 -12.11 12.35
CA TYR A 433 -7.01 -12.99 13.00
C TYR A 433 -7.34 -14.22 12.15
N GLY A 434 -7.43 -15.37 12.79
CA GLY A 434 -7.79 -16.67 12.26
C GLY A 434 -8.27 -17.60 13.38
N GLU A 435 -8.08 -18.91 13.19
CA GLU A 435 -8.40 -19.91 14.21
C GLU A 435 -7.54 -19.70 15.46
N TRP A 436 -8.15 -19.80 16.65
CA TRP A 436 -7.51 -19.60 17.97
C TRP A 436 -6.92 -18.20 18.22
N THR A 437 -7.31 -17.21 17.41
CA THR A 437 -7.16 -15.79 17.75
C THR A 437 -8.52 -15.18 17.98
N SER A 438 -8.68 -14.33 18.99
CA SER A 438 -9.98 -13.71 19.27
C SER A 438 -9.85 -12.34 19.90
N GLN A 439 -10.83 -11.50 19.62
CA GLN A 439 -11.17 -10.28 20.36
C GLN A 439 -12.53 -10.52 21.01
N ASN A 440 -12.59 -10.33 22.32
CA ASN A 440 -13.80 -10.53 23.11
C ASN A 440 -14.10 -9.25 23.86
N ILE A 441 -15.12 -8.51 23.43
CA ILE A 441 -15.61 -7.29 24.05
C ILE A 441 -16.76 -7.68 24.99
N ILE A 442 -16.48 -7.62 26.28
CA ILE A 442 -17.36 -8.04 27.36
C ILE A 442 -18.15 -6.84 27.89
N PRO A 443 -19.49 -6.85 27.77
CA PRO A 443 -20.31 -5.82 28.38
C PRO A 443 -20.29 -5.97 29.90
N VAL A 444 -19.95 -4.90 30.63
CA VAL A 444 -19.91 -4.94 32.11
C VAL A 444 -21.22 -4.48 32.76
N LEU A 445 -22.04 -3.73 32.01
CA LEU A 445 -23.27 -3.07 32.49
C LEU A 445 -24.56 -3.65 31.90
N ARG A 446 -24.45 -4.50 30.88
CA ARG A 446 -25.60 -5.21 30.26
C ARG A 446 -25.29 -6.69 30.04
N LYS A 447 -26.33 -7.47 29.74
CA LYS A 447 -26.20 -8.92 29.47
C LYS A 447 -25.61 -9.16 28.07
N ALA A 448 -24.69 -10.12 27.92
CA ALA A 448 -24.25 -10.58 26.62
C ALA A 448 -25.35 -11.43 25.92
N GLU A 449 -25.56 -11.22 24.62
CA GLU A 449 -26.53 -11.96 23.81
C GLU A 449 -25.81 -13.00 22.93
N GLY A 450 -25.71 -14.24 23.42
CA GLY A 450 -25.13 -15.36 22.68
C GLY A 450 -23.60 -15.35 22.65
N LYS A 451 -22.98 -14.41 21.92
CA LYS A 451 -21.51 -14.28 21.81
C LYS A 451 -21.01 -12.95 22.36
N PHE A 452 -19.77 -12.93 22.83
CA PHE A 452 -19.06 -11.67 23.01
C PHE A 452 -18.82 -11.01 21.65
N VAL A 453 -18.82 -9.68 21.65
CA VAL A 453 -18.64 -8.88 20.44
C VAL A 453 -17.15 -8.86 20.09
N GLY A 454 -16.79 -8.82 18.80
CA GLY A 454 -15.38 -8.76 18.35
C GLY A 454 -15.03 -9.85 17.34
N GLU A 455 -13.84 -9.75 16.75
CA GLU A 455 -13.32 -10.72 15.79
C GLU A 455 -13.14 -12.11 16.42
N GLN A 456 -13.78 -13.13 15.84
CA GLN A 456 -13.80 -14.50 16.37
C GLN A 456 -14.26 -14.62 17.84
N GLY A 457 -15.12 -13.70 18.30
CA GLY A 457 -15.62 -13.68 19.68
C GLY A 457 -16.28 -15.00 20.11
N TRP A 458 -16.00 -15.41 21.35
CA TRP A 458 -16.49 -16.66 21.92
C TRP A 458 -17.98 -16.59 22.28
N SER A 459 -18.60 -17.77 22.43
CA SER A 459 -19.91 -17.86 23.07
C SER A 459 -19.81 -17.47 24.54
N ALA A 460 -20.68 -16.57 24.99
CA ALA A 460 -20.75 -16.16 26.39
C ALA A 460 -21.25 -17.29 27.31
N ASP A 461 -21.89 -18.32 26.74
CA ASP A 461 -22.35 -19.52 27.45
C ASP A 461 -21.23 -20.58 27.63
N GLU A 462 -20.14 -20.47 26.87
CA GLU A 462 -18.98 -21.39 26.94
C GLU A 462 -17.90 -20.89 27.92
N VAL A 463 -18.07 -19.68 28.45
CA VAL A 463 -17.18 -19.04 29.41
C VAL A 463 -17.93 -18.83 30.72
N GLU A 464 -17.30 -19.12 31.85
CA GLU A 464 -17.87 -18.77 33.16
C GLU A 464 -17.46 -17.33 33.48
N TRP A 465 -18.41 -16.40 33.62
CA TRP A 465 -18.10 -15.00 33.88
C TRP A 465 -19.14 -14.32 34.75
N LYS A 466 -18.71 -13.28 35.47
CA LYS A 466 -19.55 -12.48 36.35
C LYS A 466 -19.08 -11.04 36.37
N THR A 467 -20.04 -10.12 36.43
CA THR A 467 -19.77 -8.69 36.64
C THR A 467 -20.43 -8.21 37.92
N ARG A 468 -19.81 -7.20 38.56
CA ARG A 468 -20.33 -6.56 39.76
C ARG A 468 -19.96 -5.08 39.74
N ALA A 469 -20.92 -4.19 39.98
CA ALA A 469 -20.62 -2.78 40.21
C ALA A 469 -19.82 -2.60 41.52
N SER A 470 -18.84 -1.70 41.52
CA SER A 470 -18.10 -1.26 42.70
C SER A 470 -18.41 0.21 43.01
N GLU A 471 -17.88 0.73 44.13
CA GLU A 471 -17.98 2.16 44.43
C GLU A 471 -17.07 2.93 43.47
N GLY A 472 -17.65 3.57 42.45
CA GLY A 472 -16.89 4.31 41.43
C GLY A 472 -16.24 3.41 40.38
N GLY A 473 -16.95 2.38 39.89
CA GLY A 473 -16.47 1.54 38.81
C GLY A 473 -17.15 0.17 38.73
N TYR A 474 -16.43 -0.83 38.24
CA TYR A 474 -16.93 -2.19 38.07
C TYR A 474 -15.85 -3.27 38.15
N VAL A 475 -16.29 -4.50 38.37
CA VAL A 475 -15.47 -5.70 38.38
C VAL A 475 -15.99 -6.67 37.34
N LEU A 476 -15.07 -7.29 36.61
CA LEU A 476 -15.28 -8.45 35.76
C LEU A 476 -14.43 -9.61 36.29
N GLU A 477 -15.03 -10.78 36.47
CA GLU A 477 -14.34 -11.99 36.85
C GLU A 477 -14.72 -13.11 35.89
N MET A 478 -13.73 -13.86 35.39
CA MET A 478 -13.91 -14.85 34.32
C MET A 478 -13.05 -16.10 34.52
N SER A 479 -13.58 -17.24 34.08
CA SER A 479 -12.87 -18.50 33.89
C SER A 479 -13.10 -19.00 32.46
N ILE A 480 -12.02 -19.08 31.70
CA ILE A 480 -11.99 -19.34 30.27
C ILE A 480 -11.36 -20.72 30.04
N PRO A 481 -12.07 -21.68 29.42
CA PRO A 481 -11.46 -22.94 29.00
C PRO A 481 -10.31 -22.75 28.01
N PHE A 482 -9.18 -23.42 28.21
CA PHE A 482 -8.04 -23.35 27.27
C PHE A 482 -8.39 -23.86 25.87
N ALA A 483 -9.42 -24.70 25.75
CA ALA A 483 -9.90 -25.19 24.46
C ALA A 483 -10.41 -24.04 23.56
N LEU A 484 -10.98 -22.98 24.15
CA LEU A 484 -11.42 -21.80 23.39
C LEU A 484 -10.24 -20.93 22.95
N ILE A 485 -9.16 -20.89 23.75
CA ILE A 485 -7.98 -20.07 23.49
C ILE A 485 -7.04 -20.76 22.49
N THR A 486 -6.82 -22.07 22.62
CA THR A 486 -5.72 -22.79 21.95
C THR A 486 -6.16 -24.06 21.21
N GLY A 487 -7.43 -24.45 21.33
CA GLY A 487 -7.90 -25.77 20.89
C GLY A 487 -7.44 -26.94 21.78
N LYS A 488 -6.65 -26.70 22.83
CA LYS A 488 -6.16 -27.73 23.76
C LYS A 488 -6.97 -27.73 25.05
N GLU A 489 -7.32 -28.92 25.52
CA GLU A 489 -8.05 -29.11 26.79
C GLU A 489 -7.24 -28.71 28.02
N GLN A 490 -5.91 -28.77 27.96
CA GLN A 490 -5.02 -28.45 29.08
C GLN A 490 -3.72 -27.82 28.59
N LEU A 491 -3.20 -26.90 29.40
CA LEU A 491 -1.85 -26.35 29.32
C LEU A 491 -1.05 -26.70 30.58
N ARG A 492 0.24 -26.42 30.56
CA ARG A 492 1.21 -26.73 31.62
C ARG A 492 2.03 -25.50 31.96
N ALA A 493 2.63 -25.50 33.15
CA ALA A 493 3.66 -24.53 33.49
C ALA A 493 4.75 -24.50 32.41
N GLY A 494 5.15 -23.29 32.00
CA GLY A 494 6.04 -23.02 30.88
C GLY A 494 5.34 -22.75 29.54
N ASP A 495 4.05 -23.08 29.39
CA ASP A 495 3.31 -22.74 28.16
C ASP A 495 3.12 -21.22 28.05
N ARG A 496 3.19 -20.71 26.80
CA ARG A 496 3.09 -19.27 26.48
C ARG A 496 1.88 -18.99 25.61
N LEU A 497 1.12 -17.95 25.96
CA LEU A 497 -0.04 -17.46 25.20
C LEU A 497 0.17 -15.99 24.84
N ARG A 498 -0.37 -15.53 23.72
CA ARG A 498 -0.46 -14.10 23.45
C ARG A 498 -1.76 -13.53 24.00
N PHE A 499 -1.66 -12.40 24.68
CA PHE A 499 -2.77 -11.76 25.39
C PHE A 499 -2.65 -10.24 25.32
N ASP A 500 -3.80 -9.59 25.26
CA ASP A 500 -3.92 -8.17 25.55
C ASP A 500 -5.25 -7.87 26.25
N ALA A 501 -5.30 -6.77 27.00
CA ALA A 501 -6.50 -6.28 27.65
C ALA A 501 -6.70 -4.80 27.34
N MET A 502 -7.92 -4.44 26.97
CA MET A 502 -8.32 -3.06 26.74
C MET A 502 -9.50 -2.71 27.65
N ILE A 503 -9.50 -1.51 28.19
CA ILE A 503 -10.65 -0.95 28.90
C ILE A 503 -11.22 0.17 28.05
N ASN A 504 -12.49 0.03 27.68
CA ASN A 504 -13.26 1.05 27.02
C ASN A 504 -13.92 1.90 28.10
N ASP A 505 -13.71 3.19 28.02
CA ASP A 505 -14.11 4.18 29.00
C ASP A 505 -14.92 5.28 28.29
N ARG A 506 -16.18 5.47 28.67
CA ARG A 506 -17.07 6.44 28.04
C ARG A 506 -17.59 7.44 29.04
N ASP A 507 -17.35 8.70 28.72
CA ASP A 507 -17.74 9.77 29.59
C ASP A 507 -19.10 10.41 29.23
N ARG A 508 -19.77 11.03 30.21
CA ARG A 508 -21.12 11.61 29.98
C ARG A 508 -21.07 12.87 29.12
N GLY A 509 -21.50 12.74 27.86
CA GLY A 509 -21.69 13.86 26.95
C GLY A 509 -20.72 13.87 25.76
N GLU A 510 -19.84 12.88 25.67
CA GLU A 510 -18.97 12.65 24.53
C GLU A 510 -19.76 12.26 23.29
N LYS A 511 -19.37 12.83 22.15
CA LYS A 511 -20.03 12.62 20.85
C LYS A 511 -19.36 11.57 19.98
N ASP A 512 -18.09 11.21 20.26
CA ASP A 512 -17.21 10.48 19.34
C ASP A 512 -16.66 9.14 19.91
N GLY A 513 -17.44 8.48 20.78
CA GLY A 513 -17.15 7.13 21.30
C GLY A 513 -16.12 7.09 22.43
N SER A 514 -15.91 5.90 23.01
CA SER A 514 -15.05 5.66 24.18
C SER A 514 -13.55 5.94 23.93
N HIS A 515 -12.83 6.13 25.04
CA HIS A 515 -11.38 6.16 25.15
C HIS A 515 -10.85 4.79 25.57
N HIS A 516 -9.65 4.43 25.12
CA HIS A 516 -9.11 3.09 25.32
C HIS A 516 -7.76 3.11 26.03
N ARG A 517 -7.61 2.27 27.05
CA ARG A 517 -6.28 1.91 27.59
C ARG A 517 -6.00 0.46 27.29
N LEU A 518 -4.89 0.20 26.64
CA LEU A 518 -4.43 -1.12 26.22
C LEU A 518 -3.19 -1.53 27.01
N TRP A 519 -2.99 -2.82 27.24
CA TRP A 519 -1.78 -3.30 27.89
C TRP A 519 -0.59 -3.41 26.90
N SER A 520 -0.82 -3.60 25.58
CA SER A 520 0.22 -3.54 24.53
C SER A 520 0.01 -2.44 23.45
N ARG A 521 0.54 -2.61 22.20
CA ARG A 521 0.55 -1.58 21.13
C ARG A 521 -0.85 -1.17 20.73
N GLY A 522 -1.07 0.13 20.48
CA GLY A 522 -2.26 0.58 19.74
C GLY A 522 -2.41 -0.20 18.42
N ASP A 523 -3.65 -0.56 18.08
CA ASP A 523 -4.08 -1.39 16.92
C ASP A 523 -4.19 -2.92 17.16
N ALA A 524 -4.26 -3.38 18.43
CA ALA A 524 -4.51 -4.80 18.78
C ALA A 524 -5.73 -5.43 18.06
N TRP A 525 -6.79 -4.65 17.81
CA TRP A 525 -7.98 -5.09 17.04
C TRP A 525 -7.69 -5.45 15.57
N ARG A 526 -6.50 -5.11 15.06
CA ARG A 526 -6.08 -5.35 13.68
C ARG A 526 -4.90 -6.32 13.57
N ASP A 527 -3.95 -6.26 14.50
CA ASP A 527 -2.68 -6.98 14.40
C ASP A 527 -2.38 -7.82 15.66
N PRO A 528 -2.71 -9.12 15.65
CA PRO A 528 -2.37 -10.04 16.75
C PRO A 528 -0.88 -10.25 16.97
N SER A 529 -0.01 -9.77 16.07
CA SER A 529 1.44 -9.88 16.25
C SER A 529 1.93 -9.02 17.42
N GLU A 530 1.11 -8.07 17.86
CA GLU A 530 1.43 -7.05 18.86
C GLU A 530 1.01 -7.39 20.28
N PHE A 531 0.33 -8.52 20.50
CA PHE A 531 -0.12 -8.91 21.84
C PHE A 531 1.07 -9.23 22.75
N GLY A 532 0.95 -8.91 24.04
CA GLY A 532 1.89 -9.31 25.06
C GLY A 532 1.88 -10.83 25.30
N ILE A 533 2.77 -11.31 26.16
CA ILE A 533 2.91 -12.73 26.45
C ILE A 533 2.43 -13.05 27.87
N LEU A 534 1.57 -14.05 28.00
CA LEU A 534 1.34 -14.75 29.26
C LEU A 534 2.24 -15.97 29.34
N MET A 535 2.87 -16.18 30.49
CA MET A 535 3.66 -17.37 30.79
C MET A 535 3.04 -18.09 31.99
N LEU A 536 2.63 -19.35 31.81
CA LEU A 536 2.05 -20.11 32.92
C LEU A 536 3.16 -20.54 33.89
N GLU A 537 3.02 -20.18 35.16
CA GLU A 537 3.97 -20.52 36.23
C GLU A 537 3.52 -21.75 37.01
N GLU A 538 4.41 -22.31 37.85
CA GLU A 538 4.14 -23.54 38.62
C GLU A 538 3.06 -23.41 39.70
#